data_AF-A0ABD2TSR2-F1
#
_entry.id   AF-A0ABD2TSR2-F1
#
_cell.length_a   1.000
_cell.length_b   1.000
_cell.length_c   1.000
_cell.angle_alpha   90.00
_cell.angle_beta   90.00
_cell.angle_gamma   90.00
#
_symmetry.space_group_name_H-M   'P 1'
#
loop_
_entity.id
_entity.type
_entity.pdbx_description
1 polymer ?
#
loop_
_entity_poly.entity_id
_entity_poly.type
_entity_poly.pdbx_seq_one_letter_code
_entity_poly.pdbx_strand_id
1 'polypeptide(L)'
;MFGETDYDPLRHYTPVCFEEQLDALERAVDAGKIRYIGLSNETPYGIMKFQQVAKSRAGNLQIVSVQNAYNLLCRNFDLAMAECCHNERISLLAYSPLAMGILSGKYFAEDGGPPNARLNLFKGRYKEGESRYDLSKSNVLYAAKSYLEIADRYGIHPVSLAIAFIMRHPLVASVVFGATKVWQLEEVLAACKVNISPEIITEINKVHSRFPSPCP
;
A
#
# COMPACT_ATOMS: atom_id res chain seq x y z
N MET A 1 -8.19 4.43 -12.82
CA MET A 1 -6.80 4.50 -13.31
C MET A 1 -5.84 4.46 -12.11
N PHE A 2 -4.55 4.17 -12.31
CA PHE A 2 -3.57 4.12 -11.20
C PHE A 2 -3.63 5.42 -10.37
N GLY A 3 -3.91 5.29 -9.06
CA GLY A 3 -3.98 6.43 -8.13
C GLY A 3 -5.32 7.19 -8.12
N GLU A 4 -6.32 6.76 -8.87
CA GLU A 4 -7.69 7.30 -8.76
C GLU A 4 -8.48 6.55 -7.69
N THR A 5 -9.22 7.30 -6.87
CA THR A 5 -10.12 6.74 -5.86
C THR A 5 -11.55 6.61 -6.35
N ASP A 6 -11.96 7.52 -7.22
CA ASP A 6 -13.33 7.65 -7.66
C ASP A 6 -13.45 7.06 -9.06
N TYR A 7 -14.48 6.25 -9.26
CA TYR A 7 -14.81 5.72 -10.57
C TYR A 7 -15.63 6.75 -11.35
N ASP A 8 -15.12 7.20 -12.50
CA ASP A 8 -15.83 8.08 -13.43
C ASP A 8 -16.32 7.26 -14.64
N PRO A 9 -17.64 7.01 -14.79
CA PRO A 9 -18.17 6.24 -15.91
C PRO A 9 -18.03 6.96 -17.26
N LEU A 10 -17.76 8.27 -17.28
CA LEU A 10 -17.56 9.05 -18.51
C LEU A 10 -16.12 8.97 -19.02
N ARG A 11 -15.17 8.56 -18.16
CA ARG A 11 -13.81 8.23 -18.60
C ARG A 11 -13.82 6.89 -19.32
N HIS A 12 -14.12 6.95 -20.62
CA HIS A 12 -14.05 5.80 -21.50
C HIS A 12 -12.61 5.29 -21.61
N TYR A 13 -12.33 4.19 -20.93
CA TYR A 13 -11.21 3.32 -21.20
C TYR A 13 -11.75 2.01 -21.74
N THR A 14 -11.21 1.55 -22.87
CA THR A 14 -11.53 0.23 -23.43
C THR A 14 -10.38 -0.71 -23.06
N PRO A 15 -10.41 -1.35 -21.87
CA PRO A 15 -9.39 -2.32 -21.52
C PRO A 15 -9.47 -3.54 -22.44
N VAL A 16 -8.34 -4.23 -22.60
CA VAL A 16 -8.35 -5.65 -23.00
C VAL A 16 -9.24 -6.42 -22.03
N CYS A 17 -10.13 -7.29 -22.51
CA CYS A 17 -11.06 -8.00 -21.63
C CYS A 17 -10.34 -8.93 -20.64
N PHE A 18 -11.00 -9.25 -19.52
CA PHE A 18 -10.42 -10.10 -18.47
C PHE A 18 -10.05 -11.49 -18.99
N GLU A 19 -10.84 -12.02 -19.92
CA GLU A 19 -10.63 -13.31 -20.58
C GLU A 19 -9.33 -13.32 -21.38
N GLU A 20 -9.10 -12.32 -22.23
CA GLU A 20 -7.89 -12.26 -23.04
C GLU A 20 -6.63 -12.03 -22.18
N GLN A 21 -6.74 -11.22 -21.13
CA GLN A 21 -5.64 -11.04 -20.17
C GLN A 21 -5.29 -12.36 -19.47
N LEU A 22 -6.29 -13.12 -19.02
CA LEU A 22 -6.05 -14.41 -18.37
C LEU A 22 -5.56 -15.48 -19.34
N ASP A 23 -6.01 -15.48 -20.60
CA ASP A 23 -5.50 -16.38 -21.65
C ASP A 23 -3.98 -16.19 -21.84
N ALA A 24 -3.53 -14.94 -21.90
CA ALA A 24 -2.12 -14.64 -22.06
C ALA A 24 -1.29 -15.11 -20.86
N LEU A 25 -1.81 -14.90 -19.65
CA LEU A 25 -1.16 -15.33 -18.40
C LEU A 25 -1.13 -16.86 -18.28
N GLU A 26 -2.23 -17.54 -18.58
CA GLU A 26 -2.33 -19.01 -18.55
C GLU A 26 -1.32 -19.65 -19.51
N ARG A 27 -1.20 -19.15 -20.75
CA ARG A 27 -0.17 -19.61 -21.70
C ARG A 27 1.25 -19.42 -21.15
N ALA A 28 1.50 -18.36 -20.39
CA ALA A 28 2.79 -18.14 -19.76
C ALA A 28 3.04 -19.11 -18.58
N VAL A 29 2.00 -19.49 -17.84
CA VAL A 29 2.06 -20.56 -16.83
C VAL A 29 2.36 -21.90 -17.48
N ASP A 30 1.59 -22.28 -18.52
CA ASP A 30 1.75 -23.55 -19.23
C ASP A 30 3.13 -23.69 -19.88
N ALA A 31 3.67 -22.58 -20.38
CA ALA A 31 5.03 -22.52 -20.91
C ALA A 31 6.13 -22.53 -19.82
N GLY A 32 5.77 -22.59 -18.53
CA GLY A 32 6.70 -22.59 -17.40
C GLY A 32 7.42 -21.27 -17.16
N LYS A 33 6.96 -20.16 -17.77
CA LYS A 33 7.59 -18.83 -17.65
C LYS A 33 7.21 -18.12 -16.36
N ILE A 34 6.00 -18.39 -15.86
CA ILE A 34 5.50 -17.87 -14.58
C ILE A 34 4.94 -19.02 -13.73
N ARG A 35 5.08 -18.90 -12.41
CA ARG A 35 4.57 -19.91 -11.46
C ARG A 35 3.21 -19.54 -10.86
N TYR A 36 3.02 -18.25 -10.61
CA TYR A 36 1.83 -17.72 -9.94
C TYR A 36 1.45 -16.37 -10.55
N ILE A 37 0.16 -16.03 -10.46
CA ILE A 37 -0.38 -14.78 -10.97
C ILE A 37 -0.81 -13.89 -9.80
N GLY A 38 -0.40 -12.62 -9.87
CA GLY A 38 -0.84 -11.57 -8.97
C GLY A 38 -1.30 -10.34 -9.75
N LEU A 39 -2.15 -9.54 -9.12
CA LEU A 39 -2.65 -8.28 -9.65
C LEU A 39 -1.99 -7.11 -8.92
N SER A 40 -2.15 -5.88 -9.41
CA SER A 40 -1.65 -4.69 -8.74
C SER A 40 -2.48 -3.47 -9.07
N ASN A 41 -2.67 -2.58 -8.10
CA ASN A 41 -3.51 -1.39 -8.19
C ASN A 41 -4.93 -1.70 -8.63
N GLU A 42 -5.42 -2.85 -8.19
CA GLU A 42 -6.73 -3.33 -8.60
C GLU A 42 -7.80 -2.95 -7.58
N THR A 43 -9.03 -3.00 -8.02
CA THR A 43 -10.26 -2.69 -7.30
C THR A 43 -10.97 -3.97 -6.86
N PRO A 44 -11.91 -3.90 -5.92
CA PRO A 44 -12.73 -5.05 -5.56
C PRO A 44 -13.44 -5.65 -6.79
N TYR A 45 -13.95 -4.81 -7.69
CA TYR A 45 -14.60 -5.24 -8.93
C TYR A 45 -13.66 -6.06 -9.82
N GLY A 46 -12.47 -5.53 -10.12
CA GLY A 46 -11.53 -6.21 -11.01
C GLY A 46 -11.02 -7.52 -10.42
N ILE A 47 -10.70 -7.57 -9.12
CA ILE A 47 -10.32 -8.84 -8.45
C ILE A 47 -11.43 -9.88 -8.63
N MET A 48 -12.67 -9.52 -8.30
CA MET A 48 -13.78 -10.46 -8.40
C MET A 48 -14.05 -10.89 -9.85
N LYS A 49 -13.85 -10.01 -10.83
CA LYS A 49 -13.94 -10.35 -12.25
C LYS A 49 -12.86 -11.32 -12.69
N PHE A 50 -11.59 -11.08 -12.33
CA PHE A 50 -10.52 -12.02 -12.61
C PHE A 50 -10.79 -13.39 -11.97
N GLN A 51 -11.24 -13.43 -10.71
CA GLN A 51 -11.57 -14.70 -10.05
C GLN A 51 -12.77 -15.40 -10.70
N GLN A 52 -13.80 -14.65 -11.12
CA GLN A 52 -14.94 -15.21 -11.83
C GLN A 52 -14.50 -15.88 -13.14
N VAL A 53 -13.70 -15.20 -13.95
CA VAL A 53 -13.22 -15.72 -15.24
C VAL A 53 -12.26 -16.89 -15.01
N ALA A 54 -11.36 -16.81 -14.05
CA ALA A 54 -10.45 -17.90 -13.71
C ALA A 54 -11.21 -19.18 -13.28
N LYS A 55 -12.24 -19.05 -12.44
CA LYS A 55 -13.08 -20.18 -11.99
C LYS A 55 -13.91 -20.81 -13.10
N SER A 56 -14.23 -20.07 -14.17
CA SER A 56 -14.98 -20.63 -15.31
C SER A 56 -14.13 -21.49 -16.25
N ARG A 57 -12.79 -21.48 -16.08
CA ARG A 57 -11.87 -22.28 -16.89
C ARG A 57 -11.72 -23.68 -16.31
N ALA A 58 -11.43 -24.65 -17.17
CA ALA A 58 -11.21 -26.03 -16.75
C ALA A 58 -9.90 -26.23 -15.94
N GLY A 59 -9.04 -25.21 -15.86
CA GLY A 59 -7.77 -25.24 -15.13
C GLY A 59 -7.85 -24.70 -13.69
N ASN A 60 -6.82 -25.00 -12.90
CA ASN A 60 -6.64 -24.48 -11.53
C ASN A 60 -5.97 -23.09 -11.51
N LEU A 61 -6.24 -22.24 -12.50
CA LEU A 61 -5.66 -20.91 -12.56
C LEU A 61 -6.17 -20.09 -11.36
N GLN A 62 -5.26 -19.55 -10.55
CA GLN A 62 -5.61 -18.77 -9.36
C GLN A 62 -4.83 -17.47 -9.32
N ILE A 63 -5.56 -16.38 -9.09
CA ILE A 63 -4.96 -15.14 -8.62
C ILE A 63 -4.65 -15.34 -7.14
N VAL A 64 -3.38 -15.25 -6.76
CA VAL A 64 -2.94 -15.56 -5.37
C VAL A 64 -2.60 -14.32 -4.56
N SER A 65 -2.35 -13.19 -5.23
CA SER A 65 -1.98 -11.95 -4.55
C SER A 65 -2.46 -10.71 -5.26
N VAL A 66 -2.66 -9.63 -4.50
CA VAL A 66 -2.78 -8.27 -5.02
C VAL A 66 -1.72 -7.38 -4.38
N GLN A 67 -1.05 -6.57 -5.20
CA GLN A 67 -0.10 -5.56 -4.74
C GLN A 67 -0.74 -4.17 -4.78
N ASN A 68 -1.30 -3.74 -3.65
CA ASN A 68 -1.96 -2.43 -3.48
C ASN A 68 -1.24 -1.57 -2.42
N ALA A 69 -1.45 -0.26 -2.50
CA ALA A 69 -0.93 0.66 -1.49
C ALA A 69 -1.63 0.42 -0.16
N TYR A 70 -0.85 0.23 0.89
CA TYR A 70 -1.38 0.09 2.24
C TYR A 70 -0.36 0.59 3.26
N ASN A 71 -0.75 1.60 4.03
CA ASN A 71 0.05 2.21 5.09
C ASN A 71 -0.85 3.07 6.01
N LEU A 72 -0.27 3.68 7.04
CA LEU A 72 -1.00 4.53 7.99
C LEU A 72 -1.77 5.71 7.36
N LEU A 73 -1.36 6.19 6.18
CA LEU A 73 -1.99 7.27 5.42
C LEU A 73 -2.89 6.77 4.27
N CYS A 74 -2.95 5.45 4.03
CA CYS A 74 -3.70 4.84 2.95
C CYS A 74 -4.24 3.48 3.40
N ARG A 75 -5.49 3.45 3.87
CA ARG A 75 -6.15 2.26 4.41
C ARG A 75 -7.37 1.81 3.59
N ASN A 76 -7.44 2.22 2.32
CA ASN A 76 -8.54 1.82 1.42
C ASN A 76 -8.66 0.29 1.28
N PHE A 77 -7.56 -0.44 1.49
CA PHE A 77 -7.57 -1.89 1.53
C PHE A 77 -8.48 -2.46 2.63
N ASP A 78 -8.57 -1.82 3.81
CA ASP A 78 -9.35 -2.32 4.96
C ASP A 78 -10.86 -2.42 4.68
N LEU A 79 -11.35 -1.81 3.58
CA LEU A 79 -12.75 -1.78 3.19
C LEU A 79 -13.11 -3.03 2.35
N ALA A 80 -13.87 -2.85 1.26
CA ALA A 80 -14.34 -3.94 0.40
C ALA A 80 -13.21 -4.81 -0.17
N MET A 81 -12.00 -4.26 -0.33
CA MET A 81 -10.87 -5.03 -0.84
C MET A 81 -10.44 -6.16 0.11
N ALA A 82 -10.36 -5.89 1.42
CA ALA A 82 -10.03 -6.90 2.41
C ALA A 82 -11.08 -8.02 2.45
N GLU A 83 -12.37 -7.67 2.33
CA GLU A 83 -13.46 -8.65 2.25
C GLU A 83 -13.31 -9.56 1.02
N CYS A 84 -13.10 -8.99 -0.18
CA CYS A 84 -12.87 -9.77 -1.39
C CYS A 84 -11.64 -10.67 -1.25
N CYS A 85 -10.52 -10.13 -0.76
CA CYS A 85 -9.27 -10.87 -0.60
C CYS A 85 -9.40 -12.02 0.41
N HIS A 86 -10.10 -11.81 1.52
CA HIS A 86 -10.33 -12.86 2.52
C HIS A 86 -11.14 -14.02 1.94
N ASN A 87 -12.28 -13.72 1.30
CA ASN A 87 -13.17 -14.74 0.74
C ASN A 87 -12.55 -15.50 -0.43
N GLU A 88 -11.73 -14.82 -1.24
CA GLU A 88 -11.07 -15.40 -2.40
C GLU A 88 -9.66 -15.93 -2.11
N ARG A 89 -9.22 -15.90 -0.84
CA ARG A 89 -7.90 -16.36 -0.38
C ARG A 89 -6.73 -15.69 -1.12
N ILE A 90 -6.89 -14.41 -1.42
CA ILE A 90 -5.87 -13.56 -2.05
C ILE A 90 -5.11 -12.80 -0.97
N SER A 91 -3.78 -12.86 -1.02
CA SER A 91 -2.93 -12.12 -0.07
C SER A 91 -2.57 -10.72 -0.57
N LEU A 92 -2.43 -9.78 0.35
CA LEU A 92 -1.92 -8.44 0.08
C LEU A 92 -0.38 -8.42 0.11
N LEU A 93 0.21 -7.86 -0.93
CA LEU A 93 1.59 -7.36 -0.95
C LEU A 93 1.53 -5.83 -0.81
N ALA A 94 1.72 -5.32 0.41
CA ALA A 94 1.52 -3.90 0.70
C ALA A 94 2.68 -3.05 0.18
N TYR A 95 2.43 -2.17 -0.80
CA TYR A 95 3.45 -1.26 -1.32
C TYR A 95 3.35 0.16 -0.73
N SER A 96 4.44 0.93 -0.89
CA SER A 96 4.60 2.29 -0.32
C SER A 96 4.35 2.34 1.20
N PRO A 97 4.93 1.42 1.99
CA PRO A 97 4.62 1.31 3.41
C PRO A 97 4.97 2.56 4.22
N LEU A 98 5.92 3.36 3.73
CA LEU A 98 6.38 4.59 4.37
C LEU A 98 5.90 5.86 3.67
N ALA A 99 4.94 5.78 2.74
CA ALA A 99 4.41 6.94 2.00
C ALA A 99 5.52 7.82 1.40
N MET A 100 6.39 7.22 0.58
CA MET A 100 7.60 7.87 0.01
C MET A 100 8.58 8.46 1.04
N GLY A 101 8.54 7.95 2.27
CA GLY A 101 9.40 8.34 3.38
C GLY A 101 8.74 9.35 4.34
N ILE A 102 7.52 9.82 4.09
CA ILE A 102 6.80 10.72 5.01
C ILE A 102 6.70 10.12 6.41
N LEU A 103 6.33 8.83 6.51
CA LEU A 103 6.16 8.15 7.78
C LEU A 103 7.47 7.83 8.52
N SER A 104 8.63 8.21 7.97
CA SER A 104 9.91 8.18 8.71
C SER A 104 10.16 9.46 9.51
N GLY A 105 9.38 10.51 9.30
CA GLY A 105 9.58 11.81 9.95
C GLY A 105 10.63 12.71 9.25
N LYS A 106 11.39 12.19 8.27
CA LYS A 106 12.53 12.93 7.70
C LYS A 106 12.22 14.28 7.05
N TYR A 107 10.99 14.51 6.60
CA TYR A 107 10.57 15.75 5.95
C TYR A 107 9.98 16.79 6.94
N PHE A 108 9.97 16.49 8.24
CA PHE A 108 9.43 17.36 9.29
C PHE A 108 10.51 18.15 10.03
N ALA A 109 11.78 18.02 9.64
CA ALA A 109 12.84 18.91 10.09
C ALA A 109 12.57 20.35 9.62
N GLU A 110 13.11 21.35 10.33
CA GLU A 110 12.88 22.77 10.03
C GLU A 110 13.32 23.17 8.62
N ASP A 111 14.32 22.48 8.08
CA ASP A 111 14.84 22.66 6.71
C ASP A 111 14.07 21.87 5.63
N GLY A 112 13.01 21.12 6.02
CA GLY A 112 12.25 20.26 5.13
C GLY A 112 12.91 18.90 4.83
N GLY A 113 13.99 18.58 5.55
CA GLY A 113 14.68 17.29 5.46
C GLY A 113 15.77 17.20 4.40
N PRO A 114 16.41 16.03 4.26
CA PRO A 114 17.60 15.87 3.43
C PRO A 114 17.33 16.20 1.94
N PRO A 115 18.20 16.98 1.26
CA PRO A 115 18.01 17.29 -0.17
C PRO A 115 17.99 16.07 -1.09
N ASN A 116 18.66 14.98 -0.69
CA ASN A 116 18.70 13.72 -1.43
C ASN A 116 17.54 12.76 -1.08
N ALA A 117 16.62 13.15 -0.20
CA ALA A 117 15.40 12.39 0.05
C ALA A 117 14.48 12.44 -1.17
N ARG A 118 13.69 11.39 -1.40
CA ARG A 118 12.97 11.16 -2.67
C ARG A 118 12.09 12.35 -3.09
N LEU A 119 11.26 12.88 -2.18
CA LEU A 119 10.35 13.99 -2.52
C LEU A 119 11.10 15.30 -2.79
N ASN A 120 12.25 15.51 -2.13
CA ASN A 120 13.09 16.70 -2.36
C ASN A 120 13.88 16.58 -3.67
N LEU A 121 14.46 15.41 -3.94
CA LEU A 121 15.27 15.14 -5.13
C LEU A 121 14.46 15.20 -6.43
N PHE A 122 13.21 14.71 -6.40
CA PHE A 122 12.33 14.66 -7.56
C PHE A 122 11.27 15.77 -7.59
N LYS A 123 11.46 16.83 -6.80
CA LYS A 123 10.52 17.93 -6.70
C LYS A 123 10.22 18.54 -8.08
N GLY A 124 8.95 18.60 -8.46
CA GLY A 124 8.46 19.06 -9.76
C GLY A 124 8.69 18.09 -10.93
N ARG A 125 9.27 16.91 -10.69
CA ARG A 125 9.61 15.91 -11.72
C ARG A 125 8.81 14.61 -11.59
N TYR A 126 8.06 14.43 -10.49
CA TYR A 126 7.28 13.22 -10.24
C TYR A 126 5.88 13.55 -9.75
N LYS A 127 5.05 14.05 -10.67
CA LYS A 127 3.73 14.63 -10.39
C LYS A 127 2.79 13.66 -9.67
N GLU A 128 2.80 12.38 -10.05
CA GLU A 128 1.92 11.36 -9.48
C GLU A 128 2.23 11.13 -8.00
N GLY A 129 3.53 11.00 -7.66
CA GLY A 129 3.98 10.83 -6.29
C GLY A 129 3.75 12.08 -5.45
N GLU A 130 4.05 13.26 -6.01
CA GLU A 130 3.84 14.54 -5.34
C GLU A 130 2.37 14.83 -5.06
N SER A 131 1.48 14.54 -6.01
CA SER A 131 0.03 14.75 -5.83
C SER A 131 -0.55 13.87 -4.72
N ARG A 132 -0.12 12.60 -4.66
CA ARG A 132 -0.57 11.62 -3.67
C ARG A 132 -0.03 11.90 -2.28
N TYR A 133 1.23 12.29 -2.18
CA TYR A 133 1.96 12.48 -0.92
C TYR A 133 2.30 13.96 -0.67
N ASP A 134 1.31 14.82 -0.92
CA ASP A 134 1.44 16.27 -0.82
C ASP A 134 1.36 16.75 0.64
N LEU A 135 2.50 17.07 1.24
CA LEU A 135 2.58 17.61 2.60
C LEU A 135 2.03 19.03 2.74
N SER A 136 1.73 19.75 1.65
CA SER A 136 1.04 21.04 1.73
C SER A 136 -0.44 20.87 2.11
N LYS A 137 -1.01 19.68 1.90
CA LYS A 137 -2.38 19.34 2.33
C LYS A 137 -2.39 19.12 3.83
N SER A 138 -3.20 19.94 4.53
CA SER A 138 -3.25 19.94 5.99
C SER A 138 -3.63 18.57 6.59
N ASN A 139 -4.54 17.83 5.96
CA ASN A 139 -4.94 16.49 6.41
C ASN A 139 -3.77 15.49 6.35
N VAL A 140 -2.96 15.50 5.28
CA VAL A 140 -1.76 14.65 5.15
C VAL A 140 -0.73 15.03 6.21
N LEU A 141 -0.44 16.33 6.33
CA LEU A 141 0.51 16.87 7.29
C LEU A 141 0.17 16.49 8.72
N TYR A 142 -1.07 16.77 9.15
CA TYR A 142 -1.50 16.51 10.53
C TYR A 142 -1.63 15.01 10.82
N ALA A 143 -2.11 14.18 9.88
CA ALA A 143 -2.14 12.74 10.07
C ALA A 143 -0.74 12.15 10.28
N ALA A 144 0.22 12.52 9.42
CA ALA A 144 1.59 12.08 9.53
C ALA A 144 2.22 12.51 10.87
N LYS A 145 2.08 13.79 11.27
CA LYS A 145 2.55 14.27 12.58
C LYS A 145 1.96 13.48 13.74
N SER A 146 0.66 13.21 13.74
CA SER A 146 0.02 12.44 14.81
C SER A 146 0.54 11.00 14.91
N TYR A 147 0.90 10.36 13.79
CA TYR A 147 1.55 9.05 13.84
C TYR A 147 2.99 9.11 14.37
N LEU A 148 3.74 10.17 14.05
CA LEU A 148 5.07 10.40 14.61
C LEU A 148 5.01 10.65 16.13
N GLU A 149 4.02 11.41 16.60
CA GLU A 149 3.76 11.65 18.04
C GLU A 149 3.36 10.37 18.79
N ILE A 150 2.67 9.43 18.13
CA ILE A 150 2.42 8.10 18.70
C ILE A 150 3.76 7.35 18.81
N ALA A 151 4.56 7.30 17.75
CA ALA A 151 5.87 6.64 17.78
C ALA A 151 6.75 7.16 18.92
N ASP A 152 6.85 8.48 19.06
CA ASP A 152 7.63 9.14 20.12
C ASP A 152 7.15 8.77 21.54
N ARG A 153 5.84 8.88 21.81
CA ARG A 153 5.27 8.57 23.14
C ARG A 153 5.51 7.13 23.61
N TYR A 154 5.57 6.18 22.68
CA TYR A 154 5.82 4.77 23.00
C TYR A 154 7.29 4.38 22.82
N GLY A 155 8.19 5.31 22.47
CA GLY A 155 9.61 5.04 22.26
C GLY A 155 9.88 4.09 21.08
N ILE A 156 9.00 4.08 20.07
CA ILE A 156 9.12 3.23 18.88
C ILE A 156 9.63 4.08 17.72
N HIS A 157 10.66 3.59 17.01
CA HIS A 157 11.12 4.28 15.81
C HIS A 157 9.98 4.39 14.77
N PRO A 158 9.74 5.56 14.14
CA PRO A 158 8.55 5.79 13.31
C PRO A 158 8.47 4.85 12.10
N VAL A 159 9.61 4.49 11.50
CA VAL A 159 9.67 3.47 10.44
C VAL A 159 9.18 2.12 10.96
N SER A 160 9.62 1.72 12.15
CA SER A 160 9.25 0.43 12.73
C SER A 160 7.77 0.38 13.11
N LEU A 161 7.20 1.48 13.64
CA LEU A 161 5.76 1.60 13.91
C LEU A 161 4.94 1.42 12.62
N ALA A 162 5.30 2.14 11.55
CA ALA A 162 4.57 2.09 10.28
C ALA A 162 4.60 0.69 9.64
N ILE A 163 5.76 0.03 9.65
CA ILE A 163 5.92 -1.32 9.09
C ILE A 163 5.20 -2.36 9.95
N ALA A 164 5.35 -2.30 11.27
CA ALA A 164 4.69 -3.25 12.18
C ALA A 164 3.16 -3.12 12.14
N PHE A 165 2.63 -1.92 11.92
CA PHE A 165 1.20 -1.71 11.72
C PHE A 165 0.69 -2.50 10.52
N ILE A 166 1.39 -2.42 9.40
CA ILE A 166 1.04 -3.13 8.17
C ILE A 166 1.13 -4.65 8.39
N MET A 167 2.23 -5.12 8.97
CA MET A 167 2.49 -6.56 9.20
C MET A 167 1.45 -7.23 10.09
N ARG A 168 0.76 -6.47 10.97
CA ARG A 168 -0.28 -7.05 11.83
C ARG A 168 -1.54 -7.48 11.06
N HIS A 169 -1.77 -6.91 9.87
CA HIS A 169 -3.00 -7.15 9.14
C HIS A 169 -3.01 -8.61 8.63
N PRO A 170 -4.03 -9.42 8.96
CA PRO A 170 -4.00 -10.88 8.74
C PRO A 170 -3.94 -11.30 7.26
N LEU A 171 -4.34 -10.41 6.35
CA LEU A 171 -4.27 -10.64 4.90
C LEU A 171 -2.95 -10.17 4.25
N VAL A 172 -2.04 -9.53 5.00
CA VAL A 172 -0.74 -9.10 4.47
C VAL A 172 0.22 -10.28 4.46
N ALA A 173 0.63 -10.72 3.27
CA ALA A 173 1.69 -11.70 3.13
C ALA A 173 3.09 -11.07 3.18
N SER A 174 3.24 -9.84 2.67
CA SER A 174 4.52 -9.14 2.68
C SER A 174 4.37 -7.63 2.58
N VAL A 175 5.37 -6.93 3.09
CA VAL A 175 5.51 -5.48 3.00
C VAL A 175 6.62 -5.14 1.99
N VAL A 176 6.25 -4.48 0.90
CA VAL A 176 7.18 -4.10 -0.18
C VAL A 176 7.78 -2.73 0.15
N PHE A 177 8.88 -2.74 0.90
CA PHE A 177 9.61 -1.54 1.28
C PHE A 177 10.75 -1.23 0.30
N GLY A 178 11.19 0.03 0.28
CA GLY A 178 12.36 0.46 -0.47
C GLY A 178 13.39 1.14 0.45
N ALA A 179 14.67 0.87 0.20
CA ALA A 179 15.79 1.47 0.91
C ALA A 179 16.84 1.95 -0.09
N THR A 180 17.44 3.12 0.16
CA THR A 180 18.56 3.67 -0.63
C THR A 180 19.88 3.64 0.11
N LYS A 181 19.87 3.25 1.39
CA LYS A 181 21.04 3.10 2.26
C LYS A 181 20.86 1.88 3.15
N VAL A 182 21.96 1.21 3.51
CA VAL A 182 21.94 -0.03 4.30
C VAL A 182 21.30 0.19 5.67
N TRP A 183 21.59 1.29 6.36
CA TRP A 183 21.00 1.57 7.68
C TRP A 183 19.46 1.68 7.66
N GLN A 184 18.85 2.02 6.52
CA GLN A 184 17.38 2.02 6.41
C GLN A 184 16.79 0.61 6.44
N LEU A 185 17.56 -0.39 6.00
CA LEU A 185 17.16 -1.79 6.11
C LEU A 185 17.08 -2.21 7.57
N GLU A 186 18.03 -1.78 8.41
CA GLU A 186 18.04 -2.09 9.84
C GLU A 186 16.80 -1.53 10.54
N GLU A 187 16.42 -0.27 10.25
CA GLU A 187 15.21 0.37 10.78
C GLU A 187 13.91 -0.36 10.38
N VAL A 188 13.83 -0.82 9.13
CA VAL A 188 12.68 -1.59 8.63
C VAL A 188 12.63 -2.98 9.26
N LEU A 189 13.77 -3.69 9.33
CA LEU A 189 13.82 -5.04 9.92
C LEU A 189 13.58 -5.03 11.43
N ALA A 190 13.91 -3.93 12.12
CA ALA A 190 13.58 -3.75 13.53
C ALA A 190 12.06 -3.82 13.79
N ALA A 191 11.22 -3.53 12.80
CA ALA A 191 9.76 -3.66 12.89
C ALA A 191 9.29 -5.08 13.25
N CYS A 192 10.03 -6.12 12.85
CA CYS A 192 9.71 -7.51 13.18
C CYS A 192 9.74 -7.80 14.70
N LYS A 193 10.36 -6.92 15.49
CA LYS A 193 10.47 -7.03 16.95
C LYS A 193 9.51 -6.09 17.69
N VAL A 194 8.77 -5.25 16.97
CA VAL A 194 7.82 -4.30 17.56
C VAL A 194 6.50 -5.00 17.84
N ASN A 195 6.09 -5.00 19.10
CA ASN A 195 4.75 -5.41 19.48
C ASN A 195 3.83 -4.19 19.50
N ILE A 196 2.85 -4.12 18.59
CA ILE A 196 1.84 -3.05 18.61
C ILE A 196 0.70 -3.47 19.52
N SER A 197 0.68 -2.88 20.73
CA SER A 197 -0.33 -3.16 21.74
C SER A 197 -1.72 -2.64 21.34
N PRO A 198 -2.80 -3.16 21.96
CA PRO A 198 -4.16 -2.66 21.74
C PRO A 198 -4.32 -1.15 21.97
N GLU A 199 -3.56 -0.58 22.91
CA GLU A 199 -3.54 0.85 23.21
C GLU A 199 -2.98 1.64 22.02
N ILE A 200 -1.84 1.23 21.46
CA ILE A 200 -1.25 1.87 20.28
C ILE A 200 -2.20 1.78 19.08
N ILE A 201 -2.86 0.63 18.87
CA ILE A 201 -3.87 0.48 17.81
C ILE A 201 -5.06 1.42 18.01
N THR A 202 -5.52 1.58 19.26
CA THR A 202 -6.60 2.52 19.58
C THR A 202 -6.23 3.94 19.19
N GLU A 203 -4.99 4.35 19.45
CA GLU A 203 -4.48 5.67 19.07
C GLU A 203 -4.32 5.84 17.56
N ILE A 204 -3.76 4.84 16.86
CA ILE A 204 -3.68 4.83 15.40
C ILE A 204 -5.07 4.96 14.77
N ASN A 205 -6.07 4.23 15.30
CA ASN A 205 -7.44 4.28 14.81
C ASN A 205 -8.12 5.63 15.09
N LYS A 206 -7.80 6.31 16.20
CA LYS A 206 -8.27 7.69 16.45
C LYS A 206 -7.74 8.66 15.40
N VAL A 207 -6.45 8.56 15.04
CA VAL A 207 -5.86 9.37 13.97
C VAL A 207 -6.55 9.06 12.63
N HIS A 208 -6.71 7.78 12.29
CA HIS A 208 -7.37 7.39 11.05
C HIS A 208 -8.83 7.85 10.97
N SER A 209 -9.58 7.80 12.08
CA SER A 209 -10.95 8.31 12.13
C SER A 209 -11.03 9.83 11.89
N ARG A 210 -10.02 10.59 12.30
CA ARG A 210 -9.94 12.03 12.07
C ARG A 210 -9.45 12.35 10.65
N PHE A 211 -8.56 11.52 10.12
CA PHE A 211 -7.95 11.66 8.80
C PHE A 211 -8.06 10.34 8.03
N PRO A 212 -9.23 10.02 7.46
CA PRO A 212 -9.45 8.76 6.76
C PRO A 212 -8.68 8.77 5.43
N SER A 213 -7.71 7.85 5.30
CA SER A 213 -6.90 7.61 4.10
C SER A 213 -6.53 8.88 3.31
N PRO A 214 -5.77 9.83 3.89
CA PRO A 214 -5.47 11.11 3.24
C PRO A 214 -4.57 11.00 1.99
N CYS A 215 -3.93 9.84 1.76
CA CYS A 215 -3.06 9.55 0.61
C CYS A 215 -3.50 8.27 -0.14
N PRO A 216 -4.75 8.19 -0.62
CA PRO A 216 -5.32 6.98 -1.17
C PRO A 216 -4.63 6.52 -2.46
#